data_AF-A0AAV4VMQ3-F1
#
_entry.id   AF-A0AAV4VMQ3-F1
#
_cell.length_a   1.000
_cell.length_b   1.000
_cell.length_c   1.000
_cell.angle_alpha   90.00
_cell.angle_beta   90.00
_cell.angle_gamma   90.00
#
_symmetry.space_group_name_H-M   'P 1'
#
loop_
_entity.id
_entity.type
_entity.pdbx_description
1 polymer ?
#
loop_
_entity_poly.entity_id
_entity_poly.type
_entity_poly.pdbx_seq_one_letter_code
_entity_poly.pdbx_strand_id
1 'polypeptide(L)'
;MFLGFQHKRGQRKCKEIPIAYTQQFPEFVKSSVALFPLVEKLCIVVYHEDCIQHLKKLKHLRVLEIDFNLCYGLSARTAFISLLSEIGPQLKQLVIVGRISVPVDVVMKYCSNVVSLELRCNTIVQGGIETDSNNFRQLEKLNIRRVNEESLEYLLRNSLNLRVLFVSMLFVWMTLFCTKS
;
A
#
# COMPACT_ATOMS: atom_id res chain seq x y z
N MET A 1 6.10 -2.18 51.80
CA MET A 1 4.91 -3.06 51.74
C MET A 1 4.45 -3.09 50.29
N PHE A 2 4.83 -4.14 49.55
CA PHE A 2 4.34 -4.41 48.20
C PHE A 2 2.87 -4.81 48.26
N LEU A 3 2.11 -4.51 47.19
CA LEU A 3 0.92 -5.20 46.64
C LEU A 3 0.36 -4.25 45.56
N GLY A 4 0.15 -4.58 44.28
CA GLY A 4 0.29 -5.80 43.50
C GLY A 4 -0.32 -5.50 42.12
N PHE A 5 0.42 -5.75 41.03
CA PHE A 5 -0.08 -5.62 39.66
C PHE A 5 -1.05 -6.77 39.36
N GLN A 6 -2.33 -6.45 39.15
CA GLN A 6 -3.31 -7.38 38.60
C GLN A 6 -3.44 -7.12 37.09
N HIS A 7 -2.91 -8.07 36.33
CA HIS A 7 -2.92 -8.15 34.88
C HIS A 7 -4.35 -8.41 34.38
N LYS A 8 -5.13 -7.35 34.13
CA LYS A 8 -6.38 -7.45 33.36
C LYS A 8 -6.07 -7.20 31.89
N ARG A 9 -6.25 -8.24 31.06
CA ARG A 9 -6.19 -8.20 29.60
C ARG A 9 -7.04 -7.03 29.09
N GLY A 10 -6.36 -5.95 28.71
CA GLY A 10 -6.99 -4.77 28.13
C GLY A 10 -7.58 -5.13 26.77
N GLN A 11 -8.91 -5.16 26.69
CA GLN A 11 -9.59 -4.85 25.45
C GLN A 11 -9.03 -3.52 24.95
N ARG A 12 -8.30 -3.53 23.84
CA ARG A 12 -7.97 -2.31 23.11
C ARG A 12 -9.30 -1.76 22.59
N LYS A 13 -9.95 -0.89 23.35
CA LYS A 13 -10.97 0.01 22.80
C LYS A 13 -10.23 0.85 21.75
N CYS A 14 -10.44 0.55 20.47
CA CYS A 14 -10.10 1.49 19.41
C CYS A 14 -10.82 2.78 19.76
N LYS A 15 -10.09 3.81 20.19
CA LYS A 15 -10.65 5.14 20.36
C LYS A 15 -11.21 5.52 18.99
N GLU A 16 -12.53 5.68 18.91
CA GLU A 16 -13.17 6.20 17.71
C GLU A 16 -12.51 7.53 17.37
N ILE A 17 -11.95 7.63 16.17
CA ILE A 17 -11.38 8.88 15.68
C ILE A 17 -12.58 9.81 15.47
N PRO A 18 -12.63 10.99 16.11
CA PRO A 18 -13.76 11.89 15.97
C PRO A 18 -14.02 12.22 14.49
N ILE A 19 -15.27 12.08 14.04
CA ILE A 19 -15.69 12.30 12.64
C ILE A 19 -15.28 13.70 12.13
N ALA A 20 -15.22 14.71 13.01
CA ALA A 20 -14.78 16.06 12.65
C ALA A 20 -13.31 16.11 12.17
N TYR A 21 -12.45 15.22 12.68
CA TYR A 21 -11.04 15.19 12.29
C TYR A 21 -10.86 14.66 10.86
N THR A 22 -11.70 13.71 10.43
CA THR A 22 -11.58 13.09 9.10
C THR A 22 -11.99 14.04 7.98
N GLN A 23 -12.91 14.99 8.24
CA GLN A 23 -13.36 15.98 7.26
C GLN A 23 -12.32 17.08 6.98
N GLN A 24 -11.53 17.47 7.98
CA GLN A 24 -10.48 18.49 7.82
C GLN A 24 -9.16 17.91 7.32
N PHE A 25 -9.02 16.58 7.35
CA PHE A 25 -7.78 15.89 7.00
C PHE A 25 -7.23 16.24 5.61
N PRO A 26 -8.05 16.37 4.53
CA PRO A 26 -7.54 16.81 3.23
C PRO A 26 -6.84 18.18 3.26
N GLU A 27 -7.38 19.15 4.00
CA GLU A 27 -6.78 20.48 4.10
C GLU A 27 -5.48 20.47 4.92
N PHE A 28 -5.39 19.60 5.94
CA PHE A 28 -4.12 19.37 6.65
C PHE A 28 -3.06 18.76 5.73
N VAL A 29 -3.42 17.76 4.92
CA VAL A 29 -2.50 17.14 3.95
C VAL A 29 -2.06 18.17 2.91
N LYS A 30 -2.99 18.95 2.36
CA LYS A 30 -2.70 20.04 1.40
C LYS A 30 -1.73 21.06 1.96
N SER A 31 -1.96 21.53 3.20
CA SER A 31 -1.10 22.50 3.87
C SER A 31 0.28 21.92 4.15
N SER A 32 0.35 20.68 4.62
CA SER A 32 1.62 19.99 4.91
C SER A 32 2.45 19.80 3.64
N VAL A 33 1.82 19.40 2.54
CA VAL A 33 2.49 19.26 1.23
C VAL A 33 3.04 20.61 0.74
N ALA A 34 2.31 21.71 0.96
CA ALA A 34 2.77 23.04 0.59
C ALA A 34 3.97 23.52 1.42
N LEU A 35 4.00 23.19 2.71
CA LEU A 35 5.09 23.55 3.63
C LEU A 35 6.35 22.70 3.42
N PHE A 36 6.20 21.43 3.00
CA PHE A 36 7.30 20.48 2.87
C PHE A 36 7.42 19.89 1.45
N PRO A 37 7.64 20.71 0.40
CA PRO A 37 7.66 20.24 -0.98
C PRO A 37 8.86 19.32 -1.32
N LEU A 38 9.93 19.38 -0.51
CA LEU A 38 11.16 18.61 -0.70
C LEU A 38 11.19 17.28 0.07
N VAL A 39 10.07 16.85 0.64
CA VAL A 39 10.02 15.61 1.42
C VAL A 39 10.35 14.39 0.55
N GLU A 40 11.30 13.57 1.00
CA GLU A 40 11.71 12.36 0.28
C GLU A 40 11.00 11.09 0.79
N LYS A 41 10.50 11.11 2.03
CA LYS A 41 9.80 9.98 2.65
C LYS A 41 8.49 10.44 3.27
N LEU A 42 7.40 9.79 2.87
CA LEU A 42 6.06 10.04 3.38
C LEU A 42 5.43 8.73 3.83
N CYS A 43 4.90 8.74 5.06
CA CYS A 43 4.00 7.72 5.58
C CYS A 43 2.65 8.39 5.85
N ILE A 44 1.57 7.94 5.22
CA ILE A 44 0.25 8.56 5.32
C ILE A 44 -0.86 7.53 5.47
N VAL A 45 -1.77 7.77 6.42
CA VAL A 45 -3.05 7.08 6.54
C VAL A 45 -4.09 7.90 5.79
N VAL A 46 -4.73 7.30 4.79
CA VAL A 46 -5.72 7.95 3.93
C VAL A 46 -7.10 7.75 4.54
N TYR A 47 -7.72 8.85 4.98
CA TYR A 47 -9.11 8.87 5.44
C TYR A 47 -10.08 9.26 4.31
N HIS A 48 -9.60 10.08 3.38
CA HIS A 48 -10.37 10.60 2.25
C HIS A 48 -9.50 10.63 1.00
N GLU A 49 -10.08 10.32 -0.16
CA GLU A 49 -9.36 10.26 -1.43
C GLU A 49 -8.79 11.61 -1.90
N ASP A 50 -9.41 12.72 -1.50
CA ASP A 50 -8.89 14.07 -1.83
C ASP A 50 -7.47 14.30 -1.30
N CYS A 51 -7.10 13.63 -0.20
CA CYS A 51 -5.74 13.69 0.35
C CYS A 51 -4.71 13.26 -0.71
N ILE A 52 -5.06 12.26 -1.51
CA ILE A 52 -4.20 11.66 -2.53
C ILE A 52 -3.89 12.67 -3.64
N GLN A 53 -4.85 13.51 -4.02
CA GLN A 53 -4.68 14.50 -5.07
C GLN A 53 -3.58 15.52 -4.73
N HIS A 54 -3.46 15.88 -3.46
CA HIS A 54 -2.45 16.82 -3.00
C HIS A 54 -1.03 16.22 -3.05
N LEU A 55 -0.87 14.92 -2.87
CA LEU A 55 0.44 14.24 -2.86
C LEU A 55 1.19 14.33 -4.20
N LYS A 56 0.47 14.57 -5.31
CA LYS A 56 1.05 14.73 -6.66
C LYS A 56 2.09 15.86 -6.77
N LYS A 57 2.04 16.82 -5.84
CA LYS A 57 2.96 17.97 -5.77
C LYS A 57 4.34 17.61 -5.19
N LEU A 58 4.50 16.44 -4.57
CA LEU A 58 5.74 16.02 -3.91
C LEU A 58 6.74 15.44 -4.93
N LYS A 59 7.43 16.31 -5.68
CA LYS A 59 8.32 15.92 -6.78
C LYS A 59 9.66 15.29 -6.36
N HIS A 60 9.96 15.29 -5.06
CA HIS A 60 11.18 14.69 -4.49
C HIS A 60 10.92 13.39 -3.72
N LEU A 61 9.67 12.95 -3.66
CA LEU A 61 9.28 11.75 -2.92
C LEU A 61 9.91 10.49 -3.52
N ARG A 62 10.72 9.79 -2.72
CA ARG A 62 11.39 8.52 -3.05
C ARG A 62 10.79 7.33 -2.30
N VAL A 63 10.22 7.56 -1.12
CA VAL A 63 9.62 6.51 -0.28
C VAL A 63 8.20 6.89 0.05
N LEU A 64 7.24 6.07 -0.39
CA LEU A 64 5.84 6.23 -0.07
C LEU A 64 5.33 5.00 0.68
N GLU A 65 4.83 5.22 1.90
CA GLU A 65 3.97 4.28 2.61
C GLU A 65 2.57 4.86 2.71
N ILE A 66 1.60 4.18 2.12
CA ILE A 66 0.21 4.63 2.03
C ILE A 66 -0.73 3.58 2.58
N ASP A 67 -1.53 3.97 3.59
CA ASP A 67 -2.46 3.09 4.29
C ASP A 67 -3.92 3.50 4.02
N PHE A 68 -4.67 2.61 3.36
CA PHE A 68 -6.07 2.75 3.00
C PHE A 68 -7.02 1.99 3.95
N ASN A 69 -6.58 1.49 5.11
CA ASN A 69 -7.44 0.75 6.04
C ASN A 69 -8.67 1.54 6.51
N LEU A 70 -8.56 2.87 6.53
CA LEU A 70 -9.60 3.80 6.97
C LEU A 70 -10.23 4.59 5.81
N CYS A 71 -9.88 4.24 4.57
CA CYS A 71 -10.43 4.87 3.37
C CYS A 71 -11.61 4.04 2.85
N TYR A 72 -12.82 4.59 2.97
CA TYR A 72 -14.06 3.94 2.51
C TYR A 72 -14.54 4.45 1.14
N GLY A 73 -13.80 5.37 0.52
CA GLY A 73 -14.18 5.97 -0.77
C GLY A 73 -14.09 4.96 -1.92
N LEU A 74 -15.13 4.88 -2.75
CA LEU A 74 -15.17 4.03 -3.95
C LEU A 74 -14.12 4.45 -4.98
N SER A 75 -13.75 5.73 -5.02
CA SER A 75 -12.77 6.32 -5.94
C SER A 75 -11.33 6.30 -5.43
N ALA A 76 -11.08 5.80 -4.20
CA ALA A 76 -9.75 5.73 -3.62
C ALA A 76 -8.75 4.99 -4.52
N ARG A 77 -9.20 3.93 -5.18
CA ARG A 77 -8.41 3.18 -6.16
C ARG A 77 -8.03 4.05 -7.37
N THR A 78 -9.00 4.75 -7.96
CA THR A 78 -8.77 5.61 -9.13
C THR A 78 -7.85 6.78 -8.78
N ALA A 79 -8.06 7.41 -7.64
CA ALA A 79 -7.20 8.46 -7.13
C ALA A 79 -5.76 7.96 -6.89
N PHE A 80 -5.61 6.74 -6.35
CA PHE A 80 -4.30 6.11 -6.17
C PHE A 80 -3.60 5.83 -7.48
N ILE A 81 -4.30 5.27 -8.49
CA ILE A 81 -3.72 5.06 -9.83
C ILE A 81 -3.24 6.38 -10.44
N SER A 82 -4.06 7.43 -10.32
CA SER A 82 -3.71 8.77 -10.80
C SER A 82 -2.55 9.39 -10.03
N LEU A 83 -2.34 9.03 -8.77
CA LEU A 83 -1.14 9.41 -8.03
C LEU A 83 0.09 8.68 -8.58
N LEU A 84 0.01 7.36 -8.79
CA LEU A 84 1.12 6.58 -9.30
C LEU A 84 1.56 7.06 -10.70
N SER A 85 0.64 7.46 -11.58
CA SER A 85 1.04 8.00 -12.88
C SER A 85 1.90 9.27 -12.79
N GLU A 86 1.75 10.04 -11.71
CA GLU A 86 2.44 11.32 -11.51
C GLU A 86 3.77 11.18 -10.76
N ILE A 87 3.79 10.37 -9.70
CA ILE A 87 4.97 10.23 -8.82
C ILE A 87 5.62 8.85 -8.88
N GLY A 88 5.01 7.86 -9.52
CA GLY A 88 5.55 6.52 -9.65
C GLY A 88 6.97 6.49 -10.20
N PRO A 89 7.32 7.26 -11.27
CA PRO A 89 8.66 7.24 -11.85
C PRO A 89 9.78 7.68 -10.90
N GLN A 90 9.50 8.50 -9.87
CA GLN A 90 10.51 8.97 -8.91
C GLN A 90 10.64 8.06 -7.67
N LEU A 91 9.66 7.15 -7.44
CA LEU A 91 9.66 6.29 -6.26
C LEU A 91 10.75 5.21 -6.35
N LYS A 92 11.39 4.96 -5.20
CA LYS A 92 12.34 3.88 -4.95
C LYS A 92 11.78 2.83 -4.01
N GLN A 93 10.90 3.21 -3.09
CA GLN A 93 10.20 2.29 -2.21
C GLN A 93 8.71 2.62 -2.16
N LEU A 94 7.88 1.59 -2.27
CA LEU A 94 6.44 1.70 -2.20
C LEU A 94 5.89 0.64 -1.24
N VAL A 95 5.15 1.08 -0.23
CA VAL A 95 4.44 0.24 0.72
C VAL A 95 2.97 0.58 0.64
N ILE A 96 2.14 -0.40 0.30
CA ILE A 96 0.69 -0.23 0.19
C ILE A 96 0.02 -1.10 1.24
N VAL A 97 -0.79 -0.48 2.09
CA VAL A 97 -1.54 -1.14 3.15
C VAL A 97 -3.01 -0.84 2.95
N GLY A 98 -3.90 -1.81 3.17
CA GLY A 98 -5.33 -1.53 3.24
C GLY A 98 -6.21 -2.61 2.65
N ARG A 99 -7.49 -2.26 2.46
CA ARG A 99 -8.53 -3.16 1.93
C ARG A 99 -8.83 -2.94 0.46
N ILE A 100 -8.25 -1.89 -0.15
CA ILE A 100 -8.42 -1.64 -1.57
C ILE A 100 -7.78 -2.76 -2.40
N SER A 101 -8.39 -3.08 -3.54
CA SER A 101 -7.80 -3.97 -4.53
C SER A 101 -6.85 -3.18 -5.41
N VAL A 102 -5.56 -3.53 -5.33
CA VAL A 102 -4.49 -2.85 -6.07
C VAL A 102 -4.20 -3.59 -7.37
N PRO A 103 -4.32 -2.93 -8.54
CA PRO A 103 -3.89 -3.49 -9.82
C PRO A 103 -2.37 -3.53 -9.90
N VAL A 104 -1.77 -4.72 -9.79
CA VAL A 104 -0.31 -4.86 -9.75
C VAL A 104 0.34 -4.51 -11.08
N ASP A 105 -0.31 -4.83 -12.19
CA ASP A 105 0.09 -4.46 -13.55
C ASP A 105 0.20 -2.93 -13.74
N VAL A 106 -0.74 -2.19 -13.16
CA VAL A 106 -0.72 -0.72 -13.17
C VAL A 106 0.40 -0.16 -12.28
N VAL A 107 0.60 -0.74 -11.09
CA VAL A 107 1.70 -0.35 -10.20
C VAL A 107 3.04 -0.56 -10.90
N MET A 108 3.20 -1.70 -11.57
CA MET A 108 4.37 -2.04 -12.36
C MET A 108 4.63 -1.05 -13.49
N LYS A 109 3.59 -0.70 -14.24
CA LYS A 109 3.65 0.27 -15.33
C LYS A 109 4.15 1.64 -14.87
N TYR A 110 3.60 2.16 -13.77
CA TYR A 110 3.89 3.53 -13.35
C TYR A 110 5.12 3.66 -12.43
N CYS A 111 5.51 2.59 -11.74
CA CYS A 111 6.56 2.65 -10.71
C CYS A 111 7.87 1.94 -11.15
N SER A 112 8.29 2.14 -12.40
CA SER A 112 9.40 1.39 -13.03
C SER A 112 10.74 1.44 -12.30
N ASN A 113 10.97 2.46 -11.47
CA ASN A 113 12.20 2.69 -10.71
C ASN A 113 12.15 2.14 -9.26
N VAL A 114 11.06 1.49 -8.85
CA VAL A 114 10.92 0.93 -7.51
C VAL A 114 11.88 -0.25 -7.32
N VAL A 115 12.65 -0.19 -6.23
CA VAL A 115 13.60 -1.22 -5.81
C VAL A 115 13.00 -2.11 -4.72
N SER A 116 12.10 -1.56 -3.91
CA SER A 116 11.41 -2.28 -2.83
C SER A 116 9.90 -2.05 -2.89
N LEU A 117 9.15 -3.13 -3.06
CA LEU A 117 7.69 -3.11 -3.06
C LEU A 117 7.15 -3.95 -1.90
N GLU A 118 6.25 -3.38 -1.11
CA GLU A 118 5.50 -4.10 -0.10
C GLU A 118 3.99 -3.96 -0.30
N LEU A 119 3.31 -5.11 -0.38
CA LEU A 119 1.86 -5.22 -0.59
C LEU A 119 1.21 -5.90 0.62
N ARG A 120 0.54 -5.09 1.44
CA ARG A 120 -0.31 -5.49 2.58
C ARG A 120 -1.79 -5.21 2.29
N CYS A 121 -2.21 -5.47 1.06
CA CYS A 121 -3.54 -5.22 0.54
C CYS A 121 -3.95 -6.32 -0.43
N ASN A 122 -5.22 -6.36 -0.82
CA ASN A 122 -5.69 -7.25 -1.88
C ASN A 122 -5.08 -6.80 -3.22
N THR A 123 -4.77 -7.75 -4.09
CA THR A 123 -4.19 -7.50 -5.41
C THR A 123 -5.05 -8.09 -6.50
N ILE A 124 -5.03 -7.46 -7.67
CA ILE A 124 -5.65 -7.98 -8.90
C ILE A 124 -4.74 -7.69 -10.08
N VAL A 125 -4.91 -8.45 -11.16
CA VAL A 125 -4.33 -8.16 -12.47
C VAL A 125 -5.47 -7.65 -13.35
N GLN A 126 -5.36 -6.46 -13.93
CA GLN A 126 -6.50 -5.86 -14.64
C GLN A 126 -6.76 -6.45 -16.04
N GLY A 127 -5.79 -7.13 -16.65
CA GLY A 127 -5.91 -7.71 -17.99
C GLY A 127 -6.07 -6.63 -19.07
N GLY A 128 -5.37 -6.76 -20.20
CA GLY A 128 -5.52 -5.82 -21.32
C GLY A 128 -4.61 -4.58 -21.29
N ILE A 129 -3.71 -4.47 -20.30
CA ILE A 129 -2.53 -3.61 -20.45
C ILE A 129 -1.46 -4.50 -21.10
N GLU A 130 -1.12 -4.23 -22.36
CA GLU A 130 0.13 -4.72 -22.95
C GLU A 130 1.25 -4.19 -22.07
N THR A 131 1.71 -5.02 -21.14
CA THR A 131 2.84 -4.65 -20.32
C THR A 131 4.07 -4.94 -21.15
N ASP A 132 4.70 -3.86 -21.61
CA ASP A 132 6.08 -3.91 -22.07
C ASP A 132 6.86 -4.78 -21.09
N SER A 133 7.55 -5.77 -21.62
CA SER A 133 8.13 -6.93 -20.92
C SER A 133 9.24 -6.56 -19.90
N ASN A 134 9.35 -5.29 -19.53
CA ASN A 134 10.46 -4.66 -18.84
C ASN A 134 10.05 -3.82 -17.62
N ASN A 135 8.77 -3.83 -17.23
CA ASN A 135 8.30 -3.11 -16.06
C ASN A 135 8.83 -3.82 -14.79
N PHE A 136 9.44 -3.08 -13.85
CA PHE A 136 10.15 -3.57 -12.64
C PHE A 136 11.53 -4.23 -12.82
N ARG A 137 12.30 -3.85 -13.85
CA ARG A 137 13.73 -4.22 -13.92
C ARG A 137 14.55 -3.83 -12.68
N GLN A 138 14.14 -2.83 -11.91
CA GLN A 138 14.88 -2.42 -10.69
C GLN A 138 14.42 -3.11 -9.41
N LEU A 139 13.34 -3.90 -9.45
CA LEU A 139 12.79 -4.48 -8.23
C LEU A 139 13.71 -5.57 -7.68
N GLU A 140 14.28 -5.32 -6.50
CA GLU A 140 15.16 -6.25 -5.80
C GLU A 140 14.50 -6.89 -4.59
N LYS A 141 13.50 -6.21 -3.99
CA LYS A 141 12.83 -6.64 -2.77
C LYS A 141 11.32 -6.60 -2.94
N LEU A 142 10.68 -7.74 -2.68
CA LEU A 142 9.24 -7.90 -2.75
C LEU A 142 8.73 -8.53 -1.45
N ASN A 143 7.83 -7.83 -0.77
CA ASN A 143 7.19 -8.32 0.46
C ASN A 143 5.68 -8.33 0.28
N ILE A 144 5.08 -9.50 0.46
CA ILE A 144 3.70 -9.75 0.12
C ILE A 144 3.00 -10.45 1.27
N ARG A 145 1.84 -9.91 1.68
CA ARG A 145 1.01 -10.51 2.73
C ARG A 145 -0.39 -10.97 2.31
N ARG A 146 -0.96 -10.39 1.25
CA ARG A 146 -2.37 -10.59 0.84
C ARG A 146 -2.55 -10.61 -0.68
N VAL A 147 -1.68 -11.33 -1.38
CA VAL A 147 -1.75 -11.46 -2.84
C VAL A 147 -2.57 -12.68 -3.24
N ASN A 148 -3.28 -12.60 -4.37
CA ASN A 148 -3.81 -13.80 -5.03
C ASN A 148 -2.73 -14.47 -5.89
N GLU A 149 -2.97 -15.73 -6.27
CA GLU A 149 -2.01 -16.53 -7.06
C GLU A 149 -1.65 -15.86 -8.39
N GLU A 150 -2.65 -15.36 -9.10
CA GLU A 150 -2.48 -14.68 -10.39
C GLU A 150 -1.57 -13.43 -10.30
N SER A 151 -1.80 -12.56 -9.31
CA SER A 151 -0.97 -11.37 -9.13
C SER A 151 0.44 -11.72 -8.67
N LEU A 152 0.60 -12.79 -7.87
CA LEU A 152 1.91 -13.26 -7.45
C LEU A 152 2.71 -13.78 -8.65
N GLU A 153 2.10 -14.64 -9.47
CA GLU A 153 2.72 -15.16 -10.68
C GLU A 153 3.09 -14.02 -11.63
N TYR A 154 2.20 -13.06 -11.82
CA TYR A 154 2.45 -11.87 -12.62
C TYR A 154 3.65 -11.06 -12.11
N LEU A 155 3.70 -10.79 -10.80
CA LEU A 155 4.83 -10.07 -10.18
C LEU A 155 6.15 -10.82 -10.37
N LEU A 156 6.17 -12.13 -10.13
CA LEU A 156 7.38 -12.94 -10.23
C LEU A 156 7.90 -13.04 -11.66
N ARG A 157 7.02 -13.24 -12.65
CA ARG A 157 7.39 -13.32 -14.07
C ARG A 157 8.04 -12.04 -14.58
N ASN A 158 7.69 -10.89 -14.01
CA ASN A 158 8.17 -9.58 -14.46
C ASN A 158 9.29 -8.98 -13.57
N SER A 159 9.70 -9.64 -12.49
CA SER A 159 10.71 -9.12 -11.55
C SER A 159 12.07 -9.81 -11.73
N LEU A 160 12.74 -9.53 -12.86
CA LEU A 160 13.96 -10.25 -13.27
C LEU A 160 15.16 -10.09 -12.31
N ASN A 161 15.22 -9.00 -11.54
CA ASN A 161 16.31 -8.71 -10.61
C ASN A 161 15.95 -8.95 -9.14
N LEU A 162 14.87 -9.70 -8.88
CA LEU A 162 14.40 -9.95 -7.53
C LEU A 162 15.42 -10.78 -6.73
N ARG A 163 15.92 -10.22 -5.63
CA ARG A 163 16.89 -10.86 -4.73
C ARG A 163 16.26 -11.33 -3.43
N VAL A 164 15.23 -10.63 -2.97
CA VAL A 164 14.58 -10.88 -1.69
C VAL A 164 13.08 -10.97 -1.89
N LEU A 165 12.52 -12.12 -1.54
CA LEU A 165 11.10 -12.39 -1.59
C LEU A 165 10.61 -12.78 -0.19
N PHE A 166 9.67 -12.02 0.35
CA PHE A 166 8.93 -12.37 1.55
C PHE A 166 7.48 -12.62 1.20
N VAL A 167 7.00 -13.84 1.44
CA VAL A 167 5.59 -14.19 1.27
C VAL A 167 5.06 -14.66 2.61
N SER A 168 4.13 -13.91 3.19
CA SER A 168 3.37 -14.35 4.36
C SER A 168 1.94 -14.65 3.94
N MET A 169 1.61 -15.92 3.74
CA MET A 169 0.23 -16.34 3.55
C MET A 169 -0.44 -16.50 4.91
N LEU A 170 -1.46 -15.69 5.21
CA LEU A 170 -2.32 -15.91 6.38
C LEU A 170 -3.36 -17.03 6.16
N PHE A 171 -3.33 -17.73 5.03
CA PHE A 171 -4.32 -18.75 4.67
C PHE A 171 -3.67 -20.07 4.25
N VAL A 172 -3.20 -20.87 5.22
CA VAL A 172 -2.99 -22.32 5.02
C VAL A 172 -3.51 -23.16 6.20
N TRP A 173 -3.82 -22.59 7.37
CA TRP A 173 -4.25 -23.39 8.54
C TRP A 173 -5.76 -23.62 8.69
N MET A 174 -6.61 -23.20 7.74
CA MET A 174 -8.07 -23.47 7.82
C MET A 174 -8.66 -24.30 6.68
N THR A 175 -7.94 -24.51 5.57
CA THR A 175 -8.44 -25.32 4.43
C THR A 175 -7.89 -26.76 4.38
N LEU A 176 -6.93 -27.12 5.25
CA LEU A 176 -6.44 -28.50 5.37
C LEU A 176 -7.26 -29.40 6.32
N PHE A 177 -8.36 -28.91 6.91
CA PHE A 177 -9.24 -29.72 7.79
C PHE A 177 -10.54 -30.22 7.14
N CYS A 178 -10.81 -29.95 5.86
CA CYS A 178 -12.04 -30.40 5.21
C CYS A 178 -11.82 -31.04 3.83
N THR A 179 -11.00 -32.10 3.76
CA THR A 179 -11.13 -33.15 2.73
C THR A 179 -10.49 -34.45 3.21
N LYS A 180 -11.01 -35.02 4.31
CA LYS A 180 -11.02 -36.47 4.53
C LYS A 180 -12.29 -36.87 5.30
N SER A 181 -13.31 -37.28 4.57
CA SER A 181 -14.34 -38.23 4.98
C SER A 181 -14.77 -38.99 3.74
#